data_AF-A0A368FFF7-F1
#
_entry.id   AF-A0A368FFF7-F1
#
_cell.length_a   1.000
_cell.length_b   1.000
_cell.length_c   1.000
_cell.angle_alpha   90.00
_cell.angle_beta   90.00
_cell.angle_gamma   90.00
#
_symmetry.space_group_name_H-M   'P 1'
#
loop_
_entity.id
_entity.type
_entity.pdbx_description
1 polymer ?
#
loop_
_entity_poly.entity_id
_entity_poly.type
_entity_poly.pdbx_seq_one_letter_code
_entity_poly.pdbx_strand_id
1 'polypeptide(L)'
;MQVFLLALLCVSSGFSSVFQQKVKNALAKVNITLNTKELREVHEKIEGVKPKIVEMLKLSPKEKLSLADLVEHTLKVKKNHVRPKGDSIEEINHKSKLGGLLYQGDIVLTKIQAEDIIEDTKRNANSRSKRQAFLDRRRPQMKWSKGVDYYFHPNATEDVKRIFLKAMKIWMKDTCIDFRENDKAEDRLCVMRARGLCFSSVGRVGGLQNLSLDEGCESVGTAAHEIGHTLGFFHTHSRHDRDKFIKFIPENVEFKYLDEFTKQTTLTNENYGIPYDYGSIMHYGTTMASFNDQPTMLALDANYTQTMGSPFVSFYDLIMMNYHYGCNSMFTHKESISDGIEVAKSIFSDRFCAKEDAGVKLVSKRNIVPIITYNRIYFTKTILKYRIAP
;
A
#
# COMPACT_ATOMS: atom_id res chain seq x y z
N MET A 1 -20.89 -4.89 56.24
CA MET A 1 -20.61 -6.32 55.98
C MET A 1 -20.97 -6.59 54.52
N GLN A 2 -20.05 -6.54 53.54
CA GLN A 2 -18.98 -7.53 53.27
C GLN A 2 -19.60 -8.95 53.28
N VAL A 3 -19.72 -9.69 52.17
CA VAL A 3 -18.66 -10.42 51.43
C VAL A 3 -19.39 -11.27 50.35
N PHE A 4 -19.09 -11.10 49.05
CA PHE A 4 -18.43 -12.06 48.12
C PHE A 4 -19.24 -13.35 47.77
N LEU A 5 -19.20 -14.01 46.60
CA LEU A 5 -18.28 -14.10 45.45
C LEU A 5 -18.97 -14.89 44.29
N LEU A 6 -18.60 -14.56 43.03
CA LEU A 6 -18.37 -15.41 41.83
C LEU A 6 -19.35 -16.50 41.33
N ALA A 7 -19.80 -16.32 40.08
CA ALA A 7 -19.39 -17.11 38.89
C ALA A 7 -20.05 -16.54 37.61
N LEU A 8 -19.41 -15.63 36.85
CA LEU A 8 -18.76 -15.91 35.54
C LEU A 8 -19.41 -17.05 34.72
N LEU A 9 -20.00 -16.72 33.57
CA LEU A 9 -19.87 -17.43 32.28
C LEU A 9 -20.58 -16.66 31.14
N CYS A 10 -19.85 -16.52 30.03
CA CYS A 10 -20.29 -16.12 28.68
C CYS A 10 -20.52 -14.62 28.37
N VAL A 11 -19.44 -13.84 28.38
CA VAL A 11 -19.26 -12.74 27.41
C VAL A 11 -18.31 -13.25 26.32
N SER A 12 -18.89 -13.81 25.25
CA SER A 12 -18.18 -14.10 24.01
C SER A 12 -19.08 -13.77 22.83
N SER A 13 -18.49 -13.19 21.79
CA SER A 13 -19.10 -12.73 20.53
C SER A 13 -19.91 -11.43 20.59
N GLY A 14 -19.22 -10.31 20.83
CA GLY A 14 -19.71 -9.00 20.41
C GLY A 14 -19.53 -8.82 18.90
N PHE A 15 -20.42 -9.41 18.10
CA PHE A 15 -20.68 -8.94 16.73
C PHE A 15 -22.14 -8.47 16.68
N SER A 16 -22.37 -7.24 16.22
CA SER A 16 -23.74 -6.77 15.98
C SER A 16 -24.38 -7.63 14.89
N SER A 17 -25.48 -8.31 15.21
CA SER A 17 -26.32 -9.08 14.28
C SER A 17 -26.70 -8.29 13.01
N VAL A 18 -26.64 -6.96 13.09
CA VAL A 18 -26.88 -6.02 11.98
C VAL A 18 -25.80 -6.08 10.90
N PHE A 19 -24.52 -6.21 11.27
CA PHE A 19 -23.43 -6.34 10.28
C PHE A 19 -23.52 -7.69 9.56
N GLN A 20 -23.77 -8.76 10.31
CA GLN A 20 -23.97 -10.11 9.75
C GLN A 20 -25.13 -10.16 8.75
N GLN A 21 -26.26 -9.52 9.07
CA GLN A 21 -27.41 -9.48 8.17
C GLN A 21 -27.16 -8.62 6.91
N LYS A 22 -26.42 -7.50 7.05
CA LYS A 22 -26.05 -6.64 5.91
C LYS A 22 -25.11 -7.33 4.93
N VAL A 23 -24.13 -8.09 5.44
CA VAL A 23 -23.23 -8.91 4.62
C VAL A 23 -24.03 -10.01 3.91
N LYS A 24 -24.87 -10.76 4.64
CA LYS A 24 -25.73 -11.82 4.06
C LYS A 24 -26.62 -11.31 2.93
N ASN A 25 -27.21 -10.13 3.08
CA ASN A 25 -28.06 -9.50 2.05
C ASN A 25 -27.27 -8.96 0.85
N ALA A 26 -26.05 -8.48 1.06
CA ALA A 26 -25.15 -8.06 -0.04
C ALA A 26 -24.65 -9.28 -0.84
N LEU A 27 -24.44 -10.42 -0.19
CA LEU A 27 -23.98 -11.68 -0.78
C LEU A 27 -25.03 -12.35 -1.68
N ALA A 28 -26.32 -12.18 -1.36
CA ALA A 28 -27.41 -12.87 -2.06
C ALA A 28 -27.67 -12.37 -3.50
N LYS A 29 -27.02 -11.28 -3.94
CA LYS A 29 -27.39 -10.58 -5.20
C LYS A 29 -26.46 -10.77 -6.39
N VAL A 30 -25.26 -11.37 -6.28
CA VAL A 30 -24.30 -11.37 -7.41
C VAL A 30 -23.35 -12.59 -7.41
N ASN A 31 -23.29 -13.26 -8.57
CA ASN A 31 -22.52 -14.47 -8.84
C ASN A 31 -21.15 -14.13 -9.48
N ILE A 32 -20.19 -13.62 -8.69
CA ILE A 32 -18.80 -13.36 -9.13
C ILE A 32 -17.82 -13.73 -7.99
N THR A 33 -16.70 -14.31 -8.40
CA THR A 33 -15.63 -15.03 -7.69
C THR A 33 -14.86 -14.20 -6.65
N LEU A 34 -15.54 -13.77 -5.58
CA LEU A 34 -14.88 -13.46 -4.31
C LEU A 34 -15.30 -14.53 -3.31
N ASN A 35 -14.36 -15.36 -2.84
CA ASN A 35 -14.66 -16.39 -1.83
C ASN A 35 -14.87 -15.70 -0.47
N THR A 36 -16.06 -15.15 -0.27
CA THR A 36 -16.38 -14.36 0.93
C THR A 36 -16.43 -15.18 2.19
N LYS A 37 -16.61 -16.50 2.08
CA LYS A 37 -16.49 -17.39 3.24
C LYS A 37 -15.05 -17.39 3.74
N GLU A 38 -14.09 -17.54 2.83
CA GLU A 38 -12.66 -17.52 3.16
C GLU A 38 -12.20 -16.14 3.63
N LEU A 39 -12.62 -15.06 2.97
CA LEU A 39 -12.35 -13.70 3.44
C LEU A 39 -12.87 -13.46 4.85
N ARG A 40 -14.08 -13.95 5.15
CA ARG A 40 -14.65 -13.86 6.49
C ARG A 40 -13.84 -14.65 7.51
N GLU A 41 -13.43 -15.87 7.18
CA GLU A 41 -12.56 -16.70 8.06
C GLU A 41 -11.24 -15.98 8.35
N VAL A 42 -10.62 -15.37 7.33
CA VAL A 42 -9.39 -14.58 7.48
C VAL A 42 -9.64 -13.34 8.33
N HIS A 43 -10.69 -12.58 8.05
CA HIS A 43 -11.06 -11.39 8.79
C HIS A 43 -11.35 -11.69 10.26
N GLU A 44 -12.11 -12.76 10.56
CA GLU A 44 -12.40 -13.19 11.94
C GLU A 44 -11.11 -13.49 12.74
N LYS A 45 -10.10 -14.08 12.09
CA LYS A 45 -8.79 -14.32 12.71
C LYS A 45 -8.06 -13.00 13.03
N ILE A 46 -8.12 -12.01 12.14
CA ILE A 46 -7.49 -10.68 12.34
C ILE A 46 -8.24 -9.88 13.41
N GLU A 47 -9.56 -9.92 13.40
CA GLU A 47 -10.40 -9.29 14.44
C GLU A 47 -10.10 -9.83 15.84
N GLY A 48 -9.78 -11.13 15.95
CA GLY A 48 -9.34 -11.74 17.20
C GLY A 48 -8.10 -11.10 17.84
N VAL A 49 -7.26 -10.40 17.07
CA VAL A 49 -6.09 -9.67 17.57
C VAL A 49 -6.28 -8.15 17.65
N LYS A 50 -7.44 -7.63 17.24
CA LYS A 50 -7.76 -6.19 17.23
C LYS A 50 -7.57 -5.51 18.59
N PRO A 51 -7.97 -6.08 19.75
CA PRO A 51 -7.74 -5.44 21.04
C PRO A 51 -6.25 -5.17 21.32
N LYS A 52 -5.38 -6.11 20.93
CA LYS A 52 -3.93 -5.97 21.07
C LYS A 52 -3.37 -4.91 20.12
N ILE A 53 -3.88 -4.87 18.88
CA ILE A 53 -3.52 -3.83 17.91
C ILE A 53 -3.90 -2.45 18.46
N VAL A 54 -5.12 -2.29 18.97
CA VAL A 54 -5.58 -1.02 19.57
C VAL A 54 -4.69 -0.61 20.73
N GLU A 55 -4.27 -1.55 21.59
CA GLU A 55 -3.33 -1.25 22.68
C GLU A 55 -1.97 -0.79 22.15
N MET A 56 -1.43 -1.45 21.13
CA MET A 56 -0.15 -1.09 20.50
C MET A 56 -0.17 0.27 19.79
N LEU A 57 -1.36 0.74 19.36
CA LEU A 57 -1.53 2.01 18.68
C LEU A 57 -1.78 3.19 19.63
N LYS A 58 -1.92 2.95 20.94
CA LYS A 58 -2.14 4.04 21.92
C LYS A 58 -0.90 4.91 22.04
N LEU A 59 -1.11 6.22 21.93
CA LEU A 59 -0.08 7.22 22.15
C LEU A 59 0.24 7.40 23.64
N SER A 60 1.53 7.46 23.97
CA SER A 60 1.99 7.88 25.30
C SER A 60 1.74 9.38 25.54
N PRO A 61 1.77 9.86 26.80
CA PRO A 61 1.54 11.27 27.11
C PRO A 61 2.50 12.23 26.37
N LYS A 62 3.79 11.86 26.28
CA LYS A 62 4.79 12.63 25.53
C LYS A 62 4.46 12.71 24.03
N GLU A 63 3.97 11.62 23.48
CA GLU A 63 3.58 11.55 22.09
C GLU A 63 2.34 12.38 21.76
N LYS A 64 1.39 12.46 22.70
CA LYS A 64 0.21 13.34 22.58
C LYS A 64 0.62 14.81 22.56
N LEU A 65 1.57 15.22 23.40
CA LEU A 65 2.11 16.58 23.37
C LEU A 65 2.78 16.89 22.02
N SER A 66 3.68 16.01 21.54
CA SER A 66 4.32 16.21 20.23
C SER A 66 3.34 16.24 19.07
N LEU A 67 2.22 15.51 19.19
CA LEU A 67 1.17 15.50 18.19
C LEU A 67 0.40 16.84 18.18
N ALA A 68 0.12 17.41 19.35
CA ALA A 68 -0.55 18.70 19.44
C ALA A 68 0.26 19.79 18.72
N ASP A 69 1.58 19.83 18.96
CA ASP A 69 2.50 20.76 18.28
C ASP A 69 2.48 20.54 16.75
N LEU A 70 2.53 19.27 16.31
CA LEU A 70 2.52 18.93 14.88
C LEU A 70 1.20 19.33 14.20
N VAL A 71 0.06 19.13 14.86
CA VAL A 71 -1.27 19.51 14.34
C VAL A 71 -1.39 21.03 14.20
N GLU A 72 -0.84 21.80 15.14
CA GLU A 72 -0.84 23.27 15.07
C GLU A 72 -0.05 23.81 13.88
N HIS A 73 1.09 23.18 13.57
CA HIS A 73 1.97 23.58 12.46
C HIS A 73 1.58 22.97 11.11
N THR A 74 0.59 22.08 11.08
CA THR A 74 0.13 21.45 9.85
C THR A 74 -0.91 22.31 9.14
N LEU A 75 -0.71 22.54 7.85
CA LEU A 75 -1.70 23.20 7.00
C LEU A 75 -3.00 22.38 6.95
N LYS A 76 -4.09 22.97 7.43
CA LYS A 76 -5.43 22.41 7.32
C LYS A 76 -5.95 22.61 5.90
N VAL A 77 -5.95 21.53 5.12
CA VAL A 77 -6.51 21.53 3.77
C VAL A 77 -7.90 20.90 3.80
N LYS A 78 -8.91 21.66 3.35
CA LYS A 78 -10.25 21.12 3.16
C LYS A 78 -10.25 20.18 1.95
N LYS A 79 -10.55 18.91 2.16
CA LYS A 79 -10.85 17.98 1.06
C LYS A 79 -12.26 18.26 0.56
N ASN A 80 -12.36 18.48 -0.75
CA ASN A 80 -13.65 18.51 -1.41
C ASN A 80 -13.95 17.10 -1.87
N HIS A 81 -15.07 16.52 -1.40
CA HIS A 81 -15.54 15.25 -1.91
C HIS A 81 -16.14 15.45 -3.30
N VAL A 82 -15.45 14.97 -4.33
CA VAL A 82 -15.82 15.20 -5.72
C VAL A 82 -16.62 14.02 -6.26
N ARG A 83 -16.20 12.80 -5.94
CA ARG A 83 -16.82 11.57 -6.46
C ARG A 83 -17.85 11.01 -5.48
N PRO A 84 -19.07 10.69 -5.94
CA PRO A 84 -20.11 10.13 -5.06
C PRO A 84 -19.69 8.80 -4.44
N LYS A 85 -18.95 7.97 -5.21
CA LYS A 85 -18.45 6.66 -4.77
C LYS A 85 -17.23 6.73 -3.85
N GLY A 86 -16.59 7.89 -3.70
CA GLY A 86 -15.34 8.04 -2.96
C GLY A 86 -14.21 8.53 -3.84
N ASP A 87 -13.31 9.31 -3.26
CA ASP A 87 -12.14 9.90 -3.93
C ASP A 87 -10.86 9.05 -3.73
N SER A 88 -10.90 8.06 -2.83
CA SER A 88 -9.85 7.08 -2.57
C SER A 88 -10.37 5.65 -2.70
N ILE A 89 -9.44 4.70 -2.88
CA ILE A 89 -9.71 3.25 -2.87
C ILE A 89 -10.44 2.85 -1.59
N GLU A 90 -9.92 3.30 -0.44
CA GLU A 90 -10.47 3.04 0.88
C GLU A 90 -11.91 3.56 1.02
N GLU A 91 -12.19 4.82 0.63
CA GLU A 91 -13.55 5.39 0.68
C GLU A 91 -14.53 4.58 -0.19
N ILE A 92 -14.10 4.16 -1.38
CA ILE A 92 -14.89 3.32 -2.30
C ILE A 92 -15.21 1.98 -1.63
N ASN A 93 -14.19 1.32 -1.10
CA ASN A 93 -14.33 0.01 -0.48
C ASN A 93 -15.18 0.07 0.79
N HIS A 94 -15.01 1.08 1.62
CA HIS A 94 -15.83 1.31 2.82
C HIS A 94 -17.31 1.51 2.48
N LYS A 95 -17.61 2.28 1.43
CA LYS A 95 -18.99 2.52 0.96
C LYS A 95 -19.65 1.28 0.37
N SER A 96 -18.89 0.30 -0.13
CA SER A 96 -19.41 -0.97 -0.66
C SER A 96 -20.07 -1.86 0.41
N LYS A 97 -19.80 -1.60 1.70
CA LYS A 97 -20.15 -2.46 2.87
C LYS A 97 -19.44 -3.80 2.93
N LEU A 98 -18.61 -4.13 1.94
CA LEU A 98 -17.76 -5.32 1.90
C LEU A 98 -16.28 -5.00 2.16
N GLY A 99 -15.88 -3.73 2.10
CA GLY A 99 -14.49 -3.30 2.30
C GLY A 99 -13.91 -3.71 3.64
N GLY A 100 -14.74 -3.80 4.70
CA GLY A 100 -14.28 -4.30 6.01
C GLY A 100 -13.81 -5.76 6.02
N LEU A 101 -14.04 -6.53 4.95
CA LEU A 101 -13.48 -7.89 4.79
C LEU A 101 -12.08 -7.89 4.20
N LEU A 102 -11.64 -6.77 3.64
CA LEU A 102 -10.32 -6.61 3.02
C LEU A 102 -9.34 -6.13 4.09
N TYR A 103 -8.14 -6.70 4.06
CA TYR A 103 -7.07 -6.27 4.95
C TYR A 103 -6.57 -4.90 4.51
N GLN A 104 -6.43 -3.97 5.45
CA GLN A 104 -6.04 -2.59 5.14
C GLN A 104 -6.88 -1.98 4.01
N GLY A 105 -8.17 -2.25 3.97
CA GLY A 105 -9.10 -1.60 3.04
C GLY A 105 -9.18 -2.22 1.64
N ASP A 106 -8.10 -2.77 1.08
CA ASP A 106 -8.03 -3.23 -0.32
C ASP A 106 -7.19 -4.50 -0.58
N ILE A 107 -6.65 -5.15 0.45
CA ILE A 107 -5.85 -6.36 0.29
C ILE A 107 -6.67 -7.63 0.54
N VAL A 108 -6.66 -8.56 -0.42
CA VAL A 108 -7.14 -9.93 -0.23
C VAL A 108 -5.98 -10.81 0.23
N LEU A 109 -5.94 -11.10 1.54
CA LEU A 109 -4.95 -11.99 2.14
C LEU A 109 -5.30 -13.47 1.91
N THR A 110 -4.27 -14.26 1.68
CA THR A 110 -4.35 -15.72 1.83
C THR A 110 -4.42 -16.10 3.31
N LYS A 111 -4.91 -17.32 3.60
CA LYS A 111 -4.92 -17.87 4.97
C LYS A 111 -3.53 -17.86 5.62
N ILE A 112 -2.50 -18.18 4.85
CA ILE A 112 -1.11 -18.19 5.31
C ILE A 112 -0.65 -16.78 5.64
N GLN A 113 -0.82 -15.81 4.74
CA GLN A 113 -0.44 -14.42 5.01
C GLN A 113 -1.13 -13.86 6.27
N ALA A 114 -2.40 -14.20 6.48
CA ALA A 114 -3.12 -13.83 7.69
C ALA A 114 -2.51 -14.46 8.96
N GLU A 115 -2.13 -15.74 8.90
CA GLU A 115 -1.46 -16.43 10.01
C GLU A 115 -0.10 -15.81 10.33
N ASP A 116 0.69 -15.47 9.32
CA ASP A 116 1.97 -14.78 9.46
C ASP A 116 1.81 -13.44 10.19
N ILE A 117 0.85 -12.61 9.77
CA ILE A 117 0.54 -11.32 10.40
C ILE A 117 0.11 -11.49 11.87
N ILE A 118 -0.70 -12.52 12.16
CA ILE A 118 -1.20 -12.80 13.52
C ILE A 118 -0.09 -13.30 14.44
N GLU A 119 0.72 -14.25 13.98
CA GLU A 119 1.86 -14.80 14.72
C GLU A 119 2.84 -13.69 15.10
N ASP A 120 3.09 -12.79 14.17
CA ASP A 120 3.95 -11.64 14.34
C ASP A 120 3.40 -10.59 15.31
N THR A 121 2.10 -10.29 15.20
CA THR A 121 1.40 -9.41 16.15
C THR A 121 1.49 -9.98 17.58
N LYS A 122 1.49 -11.30 17.75
CA LYS A 122 1.65 -11.95 19.05
C LYS A 122 3.07 -11.82 19.62
N ARG A 123 4.11 -11.85 18.77
CA ARG A 123 5.51 -11.92 19.20
C ARG A 123 6.16 -10.62 19.68
N ASN A 124 5.51 -9.46 19.56
CA ASN A 124 6.07 -8.16 19.99
C ASN A 124 7.53 -7.96 19.53
N ALA A 125 7.85 -8.28 18.27
CA ALA A 125 9.24 -8.33 17.80
C ALA A 125 9.89 -6.93 17.74
N ASN A 126 10.36 -6.44 18.88
CA ASN A 126 11.11 -5.20 19.07
C ASN A 126 12.59 -5.31 18.65
N SER A 127 12.93 -6.15 17.68
CA SER A 127 14.32 -6.37 17.23
C SER A 127 14.50 -6.15 15.72
N ARG A 128 15.07 -4.98 15.40
CA ARG A 128 15.86 -4.52 14.21
C ARG A 128 15.42 -4.79 12.74
N SER A 129 15.67 -3.70 11.97
CA SER A 129 15.87 -3.49 10.51
C SER A 129 14.64 -3.31 9.61
N LYS A 130 14.63 -2.14 8.92
CA LYS A 130 13.65 -1.42 8.05
C LYS A 130 13.13 -2.22 6.85
N ARG A 131 11.79 -2.30 6.60
CA ARG A 131 11.14 -3.17 5.60
C ARG A 131 9.74 -2.70 5.02
N GLN A 132 9.32 -3.00 3.73
CA GLN A 132 8.03 -2.57 3.00
C GLN A 132 7.43 -3.60 1.99
N ALA A 133 8.21 -4.31 1.17
CA ALA A 133 7.77 -5.36 0.22
C ALA A 133 7.60 -6.72 0.91
N PHE A 134 6.73 -7.63 0.49
CA PHE A 134 6.57 -8.89 1.24
C PHE A 134 7.87 -9.73 1.30
N LEU A 135 8.15 -10.34 2.45
CA LEU A 135 9.27 -11.28 2.63
C LEU A 135 8.77 -12.71 2.81
N ASP A 136 9.28 -13.59 1.95
CA ASP A 136 8.86 -14.96 1.84
C ASP A 136 9.72 -15.89 2.72
N ARG A 137 9.27 -16.16 3.95
CA ARG A 137 9.99 -17.05 4.88
C ARG A 137 9.54 -18.52 4.81
N ARG A 138 8.31 -18.78 4.35
CA ARG A 138 7.66 -20.11 4.43
C ARG A 138 7.42 -20.77 3.07
N ARG A 139 7.39 -20.03 1.95
CA ARG A 139 6.94 -20.54 0.65
C ARG A 139 7.69 -19.84 -0.48
N PRO A 140 9.00 -20.13 -0.74
CA PRO A 140 9.71 -19.52 -1.85
C PRO A 140 8.81 -19.68 -3.07
N GLN A 141 8.33 -18.57 -3.64
CA GLN A 141 7.64 -18.37 -4.93
C GLN A 141 6.42 -17.40 -4.90
N MET A 142 6.29 -16.51 -3.90
CA MET A 142 5.29 -15.42 -3.98
C MET A 142 5.62 -14.32 -5.00
N LYS A 143 6.81 -14.37 -5.61
CA LYS A 143 7.16 -13.52 -6.75
C LYS A 143 6.66 -14.14 -8.05
N TRP A 144 6.27 -13.28 -8.98
CA TRP A 144 6.00 -13.65 -10.37
C TRP A 144 7.30 -13.91 -11.14
N SER A 145 7.97 -15.02 -10.84
CA SER A 145 9.31 -15.34 -11.36
C SER A 145 9.40 -15.46 -12.88
N LYS A 146 8.30 -15.79 -13.54
CA LYS A 146 8.20 -15.90 -15.00
C LYS A 146 7.53 -14.68 -15.65
N GLY A 147 7.24 -13.61 -14.91
CA GLY A 147 6.32 -12.56 -15.33
C GLY A 147 4.86 -12.86 -14.95
N VAL A 148 3.98 -11.88 -15.14
CA VAL A 148 2.58 -11.92 -14.76
C VAL A 148 1.73 -12.25 -15.99
N ASP A 149 1.21 -13.47 -16.05
CA ASP A 149 0.17 -13.80 -17.03
C ASP A 149 -1.18 -13.23 -16.55
N TYR A 150 -1.93 -12.57 -17.41
CA TYR A 150 -3.21 -11.95 -17.07
C TYR A 150 -4.27 -12.17 -18.16
N TYR A 151 -5.53 -11.96 -17.82
CA TYR A 151 -6.60 -11.82 -18.81
C TYR A 151 -7.73 -10.93 -18.26
N PHE A 152 -8.58 -10.45 -19.16
CA PHE A 152 -9.76 -9.67 -18.78
C PHE A 152 -10.99 -10.58 -18.64
N HIS A 153 -11.63 -10.54 -17.48
CA HIS A 153 -12.92 -11.18 -17.31
C HIS A 153 -13.98 -10.54 -18.23
N PRO A 154 -15.00 -11.27 -18.71
CA PRO A 154 -16.03 -10.70 -19.60
C PRO A 154 -16.77 -9.47 -19.06
N ASN A 155 -16.75 -9.24 -17.74
CA ASN A 155 -17.36 -8.06 -17.12
C ASN A 155 -16.43 -6.84 -17.00
N ALA A 156 -15.15 -6.97 -17.39
CA ALA A 156 -14.23 -5.84 -17.45
C ALA A 156 -14.65 -4.92 -18.60
N THR A 157 -14.97 -3.67 -18.27
CA THR A 157 -15.35 -2.66 -19.26
C THR A 157 -14.13 -2.21 -20.06
N GLU A 158 -14.36 -1.56 -21.20
CA GLU A 158 -13.28 -0.96 -22.00
C GLU A 158 -12.48 0.09 -21.21
N ASP A 159 -13.11 0.79 -20.27
CA ASP A 159 -12.43 1.72 -19.37
C ASP A 159 -11.45 0.98 -18.45
N VAL A 160 -11.88 -0.11 -17.80
CA VAL A 160 -11.03 -0.96 -16.95
C VAL A 160 -9.87 -1.54 -17.74
N LYS A 161 -10.13 -2.09 -18.93
CA LYS A 161 -9.07 -2.60 -19.82
C LYS A 161 -8.05 -1.51 -20.12
N ARG A 162 -8.51 -0.33 -20.55
CA ARG A 162 -7.65 0.79 -20.92
C ARG A 162 -6.81 1.29 -19.75
N ILE A 163 -7.37 1.45 -18.55
CA ILE A 163 -6.62 1.95 -17.40
C ILE A 163 -5.62 0.92 -16.88
N PHE A 164 -5.99 -0.37 -16.86
CA PHE A 164 -5.11 -1.45 -16.45
C PHE A 164 -3.90 -1.53 -17.38
N LEU A 165 -4.11 -1.52 -18.70
CA LEU A 165 -3.01 -1.54 -19.68
C LEU A 165 -2.07 -0.32 -19.55
N LYS A 166 -2.61 0.86 -19.20
CA LYS A 166 -1.78 2.05 -18.94
C LYS A 166 -0.96 1.91 -17.65
N ALA A 167 -1.57 1.43 -16.58
CA ALA A 167 -0.91 1.21 -15.31
C ALA A 167 0.18 0.13 -15.39
N MET A 168 -0.12 -0.98 -16.06
CA MET A 168 0.81 -2.06 -16.39
C MET A 168 2.06 -1.53 -17.08
N LYS A 169 1.89 -0.68 -18.10
CA LYS A 169 3.02 -0.04 -18.82
C LYS A 169 3.89 0.84 -17.93
N ILE A 170 3.38 1.44 -16.86
CA ILE A 170 4.20 2.24 -15.93
C ILE A 170 5.19 1.32 -15.21
N TRP A 171 4.73 0.18 -14.71
CA TRP A 171 5.59 -0.80 -14.04
C TRP A 171 6.58 -1.45 -15.02
N MET A 172 6.14 -1.88 -16.20
CA MET A 172 7.01 -2.54 -17.19
C MET A 172 8.12 -1.63 -17.76
N LYS A 173 7.90 -0.31 -17.79
CA LYS A 173 8.80 0.62 -18.48
C LYS A 173 10.18 0.72 -17.80
N ASP A 174 10.19 0.81 -16.49
CA ASP A 174 11.38 1.11 -15.68
C ASP A 174 11.69 -0.03 -14.69
N THR A 175 11.12 -1.22 -14.92
CA THR A 175 11.44 -2.46 -14.21
C THR A 175 11.59 -3.64 -15.16
N CYS A 176 12.10 -4.77 -14.68
CA CYS A 176 12.13 -6.02 -15.44
C CYS A 176 10.82 -6.81 -15.40
N ILE A 177 9.74 -6.25 -14.84
CA ILE A 177 8.46 -6.94 -14.76
C ILE A 177 7.87 -7.06 -16.16
N ASP A 178 7.47 -8.28 -16.50
CA ASP A 178 6.80 -8.59 -17.76
C ASP A 178 5.35 -8.99 -17.50
N PHE A 179 4.44 -8.55 -18.38
CA PHE A 179 3.03 -8.89 -18.35
C PHE A 179 2.62 -9.47 -19.70
N ARG A 180 1.90 -10.58 -19.69
CA ARG A 180 1.44 -11.26 -20.90
C ARG A 180 -0.03 -11.63 -20.80
N GLU A 181 -0.77 -11.39 -21.87
CA GLU A 181 -2.16 -11.79 -21.92
C GLU A 181 -2.27 -13.29 -22.22
N ASN A 182 -2.75 -14.07 -21.26
CA ASN A 182 -2.89 -15.53 -21.36
C ASN A 182 -3.93 -16.06 -20.36
N ASP A 183 -5.12 -16.39 -20.87
CA ASP A 183 -6.24 -16.92 -20.09
C ASP A 183 -6.09 -18.41 -19.72
N LYS A 184 -5.05 -19.08 -20.22
CA LYS A 184 -4.76 -20.52 -20.01
C LYS A 184 -3.58 -20.79 -19.09
N ALA A 185 -2.80 -19.78 -18.72
CA ALA A 185 -1.68 -19.93 -17.79
C ALA A 185 -2.15 -20.45 -16.42
N GLU A 186 -1.40 -21.36 -15.80
CA GLU A 186 -1.76 -21.94 -14.49
C GLU A 186 -1.91 -20.86 -13.41
N ASP A 187 -0.85 -20.09 -13.21
CA ASP A 187 -0.84 -18.89 -12.38
C ASP A 187 -1.20 -17.69 -13.25
N ARG A 188 -2.33 -17.04 -13.00
CA ARG A 188 -2.77 -15.89 -13.80
C ARG A 188 -3.64 -14.90 -13.04
N LEU A 189 -3.55 -13.64 -13.46
CA LEU A 189 -4.33 -12.53 -12.95
C LEU A 189 -5.62 -12.33 -13.77
N CYS A 190 -6.77 -12.43 -13.11
CA CYS A 190 -8.07 -12.08 -13.68
C CYS A 190 -8.41 -10.63 -13.34
N VAL A 191 -8.36 -9.75 -14.35
CA VAL A 191 -8.75 -8.35 -14.20
C VAL A 191 -10.25 -8.24 -14.42
N MET A 192 -10.97 -7.80 -13.39
CA MET A 192 -12.44 -7.83 -13.38
C MET A 192 -13.05 -6.65 -12.63
N ARG A 193 -14.38 -6.59 -12.66
CA ARG A 193 -15.19 -5.74 -11.78
C ARG A 193 -15.83 -6.60 -10.70
N ALA A 194 -15.65 -6.27 -9.43
CA ALA A 194 -16.21 -7.07 -8.35
C ALA A 194 -16.82 -6.23 -7.23
N ARG A 195 -18.15 -6.22 -7.18
CA ARG A 195 -18.97 -5.82 -6.02
C ARG A 195 -18.70 -4.38 -5.51
N GLY A 196 -18.35 -3.47 -6.41
CA GLY A 196 -18.03 -2.08 -6.07
C GLY A 196 -16.75 -1.94 -5.26
N LEU A 197 -15.82 -2.90 -5.37
CA LEU A 197 -14.54 -2.89 -4.67
C LEU A 197 -13.37 -2.69 -5.65
N CYS A 198 -12.33 -2.02 -5.17
CA CYS A 198 -10.98 -2.07 -5.73
C CYS A 198 -10.13 -2.95 -4.81
N PHE A 199 -9.47 -3.98 -5.34
CA PHE A 199 -8.58 -4.80 -4.51
C PHE A 199 -7.63 -5.65 -5.35
N SER A 200 -6.57 -6.12 -4.70
CA SER A 200 -5.75 -7.22 -5.19
C SER A 200 -5.19 -8.05 -4.02
N SER A 201 -4.60 -9.20 -4.35
CA SER A 201 -3.77 -9.95 -3.43
C SER A 201 -2.33 -9.43 -3.46
N VAL A 202 -1.60 -9.60 -2.35
CA VAL A 202 -0.19 -9.23 -2.29
C VAL A 202 0.69 -10.36 -2.84
N GLY A 203 1.34 -10.10 -3.97
CA GLY A 203 2.19 -11.06 -4.66
C GLY A 203 1.41 -12.13 -5.43
N ARG A 204 2.13 -13.15 -5.88
CA ARG A 204 1.61 -14.35 -6.53
C ARG A 204 1.09 -15.32 -5.48
N VAL A 205 -0.23 -15.56 -5.46
CA VAL A 205 -0.86 -16.50 -4.51
C VAL A 205 -0.97 -17.93 -5.06
N GLY A 206 -0.78 -18.10 -6.37
CA GLY A 206 -0.90 -19.37 -7.09
C GLY A 206 -2.29 -19.56 -7.69
N GLY A 207 -2.36 -20.21 -8.85
CA GLY A 207 -3.59 -20.40 -9.62
C GLY A 207 -4.18 -19.08 -10.14
N LEU A 208 -5.51 -19.07 -10.25
CA LEU A 208 -6.28 -17.89 -10.63
C LEU A 208 -6.40 -16.92 -9.44
N GLN A 209 -5.89 -15.70 -9.58
CA GLN A 209 -6.11 -14.62 -8.59
C GLN A 209 -6.76 -13.41 -9.25
N ASN A 210 -7.62 -12.72 -8.50
CA ASN A 210 -8.41 -11.62 -9.04
C ASN A 210 -7.82 -10.27 -8.65
N LEU A 211 -7.89 -9.33 -9.59
CA LEU A 211 -7.71 -7.90 -9.36
C LEU A 211 -9.01 -7.21 -9.76
N SER A 212 -9.61 -6.47 -8.82
CA SER A 212 -10.86 -5.76 -9.05
C SER A 212 -10.61 -4.28 -9.28
N LEU A 213 -11.17 -3.75 -10.36
CA LEU A 213 -11.29 -2.32 -10.65
C LEU A 213 -12.75 -2.02 -10.98
N ASP A 214 -13.60 -1.95 -9.96
CA ASP A 214 -15.03 -1.70 -10.14
C ASP A 214 -15.36 -0.19 -10.18
N GLU A 215 -16.64 0.14 -10.11
CA GLU A 215 -17.15 1.51 -10.20
C GLU A 215 -16.53 2.44 -9.15
N GLY A 216 -15.84 3.48 -9.60
CA GLY A 216 -15.07 4.42 -8.78
C GLY A 216 -13.56 4.21 -8.87
N CYS A 217 -13.12 2.99 -9.23
CA CYS A 217 -11.72 2.59 -9.32
C CYS A 217 -11.08 2.94 -10.68
N GLU A 218 -11.81 3.56 -11.61
CA GLU A 218 -11.38 3.73 -13.01
C GLU A 218 -10.34 4.85 -13.21
N SER A 219 -9.24 4.80 -12.44
CA SER A 219 -8.08 5.67 -12.61
C SER A 219 -6.80 4.88 -12.84
N VAL A 220 -5.85 5.47 -13.58
CA VAL A 220 -4.54 4.83 -13.81
C VAL A 220 -3.77 4.69 -12.50
N GLY A 221 -3.89 5.65 -11.57
CA GLY A 221 -3.26 5.57 -10.25
C GLY A 221 -3.81 4.41 -9.43
N THR A 222 -5.13 4.24 -9.40
CA THR A 222 -5.77 3.09 -8.72
C THR A 222 -5.31 1.77 -9.33
N ALA A 223 -5.36 1.61 -10.66
CA ALA A 223 -4.86 0.39 -11.29
C ALA A 223 -3.37 0.15 -11.01
N ALA A 224 -2.54 1.20 -10.98
CA ALA A 224 -1.11 1.06 -10.69
C ALA A 224 -0.86 0.66 -9.23
N HIS A 225 -1.68 1.13 -8.29
CA HIS A 225 -1.67 0.72 -6.88
C HIS A 225 -2.01 -0.77 -6.73
N GLU A 226 -3.12 -1.23 -7.33
CA GLU A 226 -3.54 -2.64 -7.27
C GLU A 226 -2.55 -3.58 -7.98
N ILE A 227 -1.90 -3.11 -9.05
CA ILE A 227 -0.78 -3.82 -9.66
C ILE A 227 0.42 -3.87 -8.69
N GLY A 228 0.71 -2.79 -7.96
CA GLY A 228 1.72 -2.78 -6.90
C GLY A 228 1.50 -3.87 -5.86
N HIS A 229 0.27 -4.04 -5.38
CA HIS A 229 -0.11 -5.18 -4.54
C HIS A 229 0.15 -6.52 -5.23
N THR A 230 -0.35 -6.69 -6.46
CA THR A 230 -0.16 -7.92 -7.25
C THR A 230 1.31 -8.32 -7.40
N LEU A 231 2.21 -7.34 -7.47
CA LEU A 231 3.65 -7.53 -7.57
C LEU A 231 4.36 -7.71 -6.22
N GLY A 232 3.66 -7.55 -5.09
CA GLY A 232 4.17 -7.89 -3.76
C GLY A 232 4.35 -6.72 -2.79
N PHE A 233 3.83 -5.54 -3.09
CA PHE A 233 3.88 -4.42 -2.15
C PHE A 233 2.73 -4.45 -1.16
N PHE A 234 3.05 -4.20 0.12
CA PHE A 234 2.10 -3.72 1.10
C PHE A 234 2.07 -2.18 1.09
N HIS A 235 1.14 -1.61 1.85
CA HIS A 235 1.08 -0.17 2.02
C HIS A 235 2.32 0.42 2.69
N THR A 236 2.73 1.60 2.27
CA THR A 236 3.90 2.31 2.82
C THR A 236 3.67 2.72 4.28
N HIS A 237 2.45 3.14 4.65
CA HIS A 237 2.10 3.44 6.05
C HIS A 237 2.00 2.19 6.92
N SER A 238 2.13 0.99 6.35
CA SER A 238 2.17 -0.25 7.13
C SER A 238 3.61 -0.68 7.46
N ARG A 239 4.63 0.00 6.92
CA ARG A 239 6.03 -0.31 7.24
C ARG A 239 6.26 -0.36 8.73
N HIS A 240 7.04 -1.32 9.18
CA HIS A 240 7.35 -1.43 10.61
C HIS A 240 8.15 -0.23 11.15
N ASP A 241 8.87 0.50 10.28
CA ASP A 241 9.67 1.68 10.62
C ASP A 241 8.92 3.01 10.44
N ARG A 242 7.63 2.97 10.07
CA ARG A 242 6.83 4.16 9.76
C ARG A 242 6.81 5.22 10.88
N ASP A 243 6.86 4.79 12.15
CA ASP A 243 6.67 5.70 13.29
C ASP A 243 7.89 6.65 13.46
N LYS A 244 8.96 6.43 12.68
CA LYS A 244 10.08 7.37 12.52
C LYS A 244 9.81 8.49 11.53
N PHE A 245 8.71 8.41 10.77
CA PHE A 245 8.42 9.27 9.63
C PHE A 245 7.02 9.88 9.72
N ILE A 246 6.05 9.15 10.28
CA ILE A 246 4.68 9.61 10.45
C ILE A 246 4.24 9.49 11.91
N LYS A 247 3.27 10.32 12.29
CA LYS A 247 2.51 10.22 13.52
C LYS A 247 1.11 9.71 13.22
N PHE A 248 0.73 8.59 13.83
CA PHE A 248 -0.62 8.05 13.76
C PHE A 248 -1.52 8.67 14.84
N ILE A 249 -2.78 8.93 14.49
CA ILE A 249 -3.78 9.63 15.31
C ILE A 249 -5.01 8.72 15.44
N PRO A 250 -4.98 7.73 16.33
CA PRO A 250 -6.07 6.76 16.48
C PRO A 250 -7.40 7.41 16.85
N GLU A 251 -7.37 8.55 17.53
CA GLU A 251 -8.56 9.28 17.98
C GLU A 251 -9.44 9.82 16.85
N ASN A 252 -8.91 9.91 15.62
CA ASN A 252 -9.66 10.37 14.44
C ASN A 252 -10.10 9.22 13.51
N VAL A 253 -9.70 7.98 13.81
CA VAL A 253 -10.02 6.81 12.98
C VAL A 253 -11.35 6.18 13.40
N GLU A 254 -12.19 5.79 12.45
CA GLU A 254 -13.39 5.02 12.78
C GLU A 254 -12.98 3.68 13.41
N PHE A 255 -13.49 3.35 14.60
CA PHE A 255 -13.02 2.21 15.40
C PHE A 255 -12.95 0.88 14.63
N LYS A 256 -13.91 0.66 13.72
CA LYS A 256 -13.98 -0.56 12.90
C LYS A 256 -12.85 -0.69 11.87
N TYR A 257 -12.12 0.38 11.57
CA TYR A 257 -10.99 0.42 10.61
C TYR A 257 -9.63 0.61 11.27
N LEU A 258 -9.54 0.59 12.61
CA LEU A 258 -8.26 0.76 13.31
C LEU A 258 -7.20 -0.29 12.91
N ASP A 259 -7.63 -1.49 12.57
CA ASP A 259 -6.78 -2.59 12.12
C ASP A 259 -6.14 -2.32 10.75
N GLU A 260 -6.67 -1.41 9.93
CA GLU A 260 -6.05 -0.99 8.66
C GLU A 260 -4.70 -0.28 8.87
N PHE A 261 -4.45 0.22 10.09
CA PHE A 261 -3.21 0.88 10.48
C PHE A 261 -2.26 -0.07 11.22
N THR A 262 -2.48 -1.38 11.16
CA THR A 262 -1.52 -2.36 11.69
C THR A 262 -0.19 -2.26 10.96
N LYS A 263 0.93 -2.33 11.69
CA LYS A 263 2.26 -2.40 11.08
C LYS A 263 2.55 -3.83 10.62
N GLN A 264 3.14 -3.97 9.44
CA GLN A 264 3.93 -5.14 9.07
C GLN A 264 5.12 -5.29 10.02
N THR A 265 5.75 -6.45 10.02
CA THR A 265 6.94 -6.70 10.83
C THR A 265 8.20 -6.78 9.97
N THR A 266 9.34 -6.98 10.61
CA THR A 266 10.59 -7.28 9.91
C THR A 266 10.60 -8.68 9.29
N LEU A 267 9.63 -9.53 9.62
CA LEU A 267 9.54 -10.91 9.14
C LEU A 267 8.68 -11.03 7.88
N THR A 268 7.62 -10.23 7.75
CA THR A 268 6.68 -10.27 6.62
C THR A 268 6.96 -9.21 5.55
N ASN A 269 8.04 -8.45 5.69
CA ASN A 269 8.25 -7.22 4.93
C ASN A 269 9.75 -7.09 4.60
N GLU A 270 10.20 -6.40 3.53
CA GLU A 270 11.60 -6.02 3.19
C GLU A 270 11.67 -4.67 2.42
N ASN A 271 12.60 -3.76 2.76
CA ASN A 271 12.71 -2.40 2.18
C ASN A 271 13.91 -2.29 1.26
N TYR A 272 14.81 -3.25 1.29
CA TYR A 272 16.06 -3.21 0.53
C TYR A 272 16.92 -1.98 0.89
N GLY A 273 16.80 -1.49 2.14
CA GLY A 273 17.50 -0.29 2.61
C GLY A 273 16.94 1.04 2.10
N ILE A 274 15.85 1.03 1.32
CA ILE A 274 15.26 2.23 0.72
C ILE A 274 14.57 3.09 1.81
N PRO A 275 14.77 4.43 1.81
CA PRO A 275 14.12 5.31 2.78
C PRO A 275 12.60 5.31 2.67
N TYR A 276 11.93 5.94 3.64
CA TYR A 276 10.49 6.08 3.64
C TYR A 276 10.07 7.12 2.59
N ASP A 277 9.10 6.78 1.76
CA ASP A 277 8.59 7.68 0.73
C ASP A 277 7.14 8.08 1.01
N TYR A 278 6.94 9.33 1.42
CA TYR A 278 5.62 9.90 1.63
C TYR A 278 4.80 9.94 0.34
N GLY A 279 5.45 10.06 -0.82
CA GLY A 279 4.81 10.17 -2.14
C GLY A 279 4.66 8.85 -2.88
N SER A 280 4.94 7.72 -2.22
CA SER A 280 4.73 6.38 -2.77
C SER A 280 3.26 6.20 -3.14
N ILE A 281 3.02 5.54 -4.28
CA ILE A 281 1.66 5.18 -4.70
C ILE A 281 0.96 4.27 -3.71
N MET A 282 1.73 3.53 -2.89
CA MET A 282 1.24 2.63 -1.85
C MET A 282 1.00 3.33 -0.51
N HIS A 283 1.14 4.66 -0.43
CA HIS A 283 0.96 5.40 0.82
C HIS A 283 -0.47 5.94 0.95
N TYR A 284 -1.15 5.63 2.06
CA TYR A 284 -2.43 6.26 2.42
C TYR A 284 -2.33 7.79 2.54
N GLY A 285 -3.41 8.49 2.18
CA GLY A 285 -3.52 9.93 2.45
C GLY A 285 -3.72 10.23 3.94
N THR A 286 -3.61 11.49 4.30
CA THR A 286 -3.64 11.95 5.71
C THR A 286 -4.96 11.75 6.43
N THR A 287 -6.08 11.66 5.70
CA THR A 287 -7.44 11.57 6.25
C THR A 287 -8.12 10.22 5.98
N MET A 288 -7.38 9.20 5.54
CA MET A 288 -7.97 7.88 5.27
C MET A 288 -8.56 7.29 6.56
N ALA A 289 -9.72 6.61 6.45
CA ALA A 289 -10.49 6.03 7.55
C ALA A 289 -10.92 7.02 8.65
N SER A 290 -10.93 8.31 8.35
CA SER A 290 -11.36 9.36 9.28
C SER A 290 -12.88 9.37 9.44
N PHE A 291 -13.38 9.51 10.68
CA PHE A 291 -14.82 9.70 10.92
C PHE A 291 -15.23 11.17 11.04
N ASN A 292 -14.26 12.09 11.13
CA ASN A 292 -14.48 13.51 11.43
C ASN A 292 -13.74 14.46 10.46
N ASP A 293 -13.30 13.92 9.32
CA ASP A 293 -12.50 14.61 8.30
C ASP A 293 -11.17 15.19 8.83
N GLN A 294 -10.77 14.85 10.05
CA GLN A 294 -9.46 15.24 10.60
C GLN A 294 -8.39 14.22 10.18
N PRO A 295 -7.11 14.65 10.15
CA PRO A 295 -6.01 13.74 9.85
C PRO A 295 -5.98 12.54 10.81
N THR A 296 -5.87 11.35 10.24
CA THR A 296 -5.60 10.08 10.95
C THR A 296 -4.10 9.77 10.98
N MET A 297 -3.32 10.41 10.10
CA MET A 297 -1.88 10.37 10.09
C MET A 297 -1.27 11.68 9.58
N LEU A 298 -0.12 12.06 10.13
CA LEU A 298 0.66 13.24 9.72
C LEU A 298 2.12 12.86 9.51
N ALA A 299 2.80 13.51 8.57
CA ALA A 299 4.26 13.39 8.47
C ALA A 299 4.90 14.13 9.66
N LEU A 300 5.96 13.56 10.25
CA LEU A 300 6.72 14.23 11.32
C LEU A 300 7.43 15.49 10.81
N ASP A 301 7.83 15.49 9.54
CA ASP A 301 8.17 16.72 8.82
C ASP A 301 6.92 17.20 8.07
N ALA A 302 6.30 18.25 8.58
CA ALA A 302 5.03 18.79 8.10
C ALA A 302 5.05 19.19 6.61
N ASN A 303 6.22 19.42 6.01
CA ASN A 303 6.34 19.72 4.59
C ASN A 303 5.90 18.55 3.69
N TYR A 304 5.98 17.31 4.19
CA TYR A 304 5.60 16.11 3.43
C TYR A 304 4.15 15.67 3.67
N THR A 305 3.42 16.30 4.59
CA THR A 305 2.04 15.93 4.92
C THR A 305 1.13 15.96 3.69
N GLN A 306 1.33 16.91 2.77
CA GLN A 306 0.53 17.02 1.54
C GLN A 306 1.03 16.12 0.39
N THR A 307 2.14 15.41 0.58
CA THR A 307 2.69 14.46 -0.40
C THR A 307 2.04 13.07 -0.26
N MET A 308 1.53 12.75 0.93
CA MET A 308 0.88 11.48 1.26
C MET A 308 -0.42 11.26 0.47
N GLY A 309 -0.66 10.04 -0.01
CA GLY A 309 -1.80 9.73 -0.87
C GLY A 309 -1.59 10.09 -2.34
N SER A 310 -0.33 10.18 -2.79
CA SER A 310 0.03 10.43 -4.18
C SER A 310 -0.56 9.37 -5.12
N PRO A 311 -1.15 9.74 -6.26
CA PRO A 311 -1.69 8.79 -7.23
C PRO A 311 -0.64 8.29 -8.25
N PHE A 312 0.65 8.55 -8.02
CA PHE A 312 1.74 8.28 -8.96
C PHE A 312 2.73 7.28 -8.41
N VAL A 313 3.15 6.33 -9.26
CA VAL A 313 4.28 5.43 -8.96
C VAL A 313 5.53 6.29 -8.79
N SER A 314 6.09 6.27 -7.59
CA SER A 314 7.24 7.09 -7.27
C SER A 314 8.54 6.45 -7.76
N PHE A 315 9.62 7.23 -7.71
CA PHE A 315 10.95 6.70 -8.00
C PHE A 315 11.36 5.59 -7.00
N TYR A 316 10.98 5.72 -5.73
CA TYR A 316 11.31 4.71 -4.72
C TYR A 316 10.49 3.44 -4.89
N ASP A 317 9.24 3.54 -5.35
CA ASP A 317 8.43 2.38 -5.72
C ASP A 317 9.14 1.55 -6.82
N LEU A 318 9.66 2.21 -7.85
CA LEU A 318 10.39 1.55 -8.95
C LEU A 318 11.71 0.91 -8.48
N ILE A 319 12.51 1.62 -7.68
CA ILE A 319 13.76 1.06 -7.13
C ILE A 319 13.44 -0.18 -6.29
N MET A 320 12.44 -0.08 -5.41
CA MET A 320 12.05 -1.18 -4.54
C MET A 320 11.58 -2.38 -5.34
N MET A 321 10.83 -2.16 -6.41
CA MET A 321 10.36 -3.23 -7.29
C MET A 321 11.54 -3.93 -7.98
N ASN A 322 12.51 -3.16 -8.47
CA ASN A 322 13.71 -3.68 -9.11
C ASN A 322 14.58 -4.52 -8.16
N TYR A 323 14.76 -4.08 -6.91
CA TYR A 323 15.42 -4.91 -5.90
C TYR A 323 14.60 -6.14 -5.54
N HIS A 324 13.28 -5.99 -5.41
CA HIS A 324 12.38 -7.09 -5.09
C HIS A 324 12.45 -8.19 -6.15
N TYR A 325 12.48 -7.85 -7.44
CA TYR A 325 12.54 -8.84 -8.52
C TYR A 325 13.95 -9.16 -9.02
N GLY A 326 15.00 -8.57 -8.43
CA GLY A 326 16.37 -8.83 -8.84
C GLY A 326 16.68 -8.37 -10.27
N CYS A 327 15.99 -7.33 -10.75
CA CYS A 327 16.13 -6.79 -12.10
C CYS A 327 17.56 -6.32 -12.41
N ASN A 328 18.36 -6.08 -11.37
CA ASN A 328 19.78 -5.73 -11.47
C ASN A 328 20.63 -6.82 -12.15
N SER A 329 20.14 -8.06 -12.24
CA SER A 329 20.85 -9.18 -12.89
C SER A 329 20.71 -9.21 -14.42
N MET A 330 19.78 -8.44 -15.01
CA MET A 330 19.52 -8.47 -16.45
C MET A 330 20.54 -7.69 -17.30
N PHE A 331 21.50 -7.00 -16.68
CA PHE A 331 22.53 -6.22 -17.39
C PHE A 331 23.94 -6.63 -16.95
N THR A 332 24.27 -7.92 -17.08
CA THR A 332 25.65 -8.40 -17.06
C THR A 332 26.20 -8.54 -18.49
N HIS A 333 26.05 -7.50 -19.33
CA HIS A 333 26.99 -7.33 -20.43
C HIS A 333 28.27 -6.73 -19.86
N LYS A 334 29.23 -7.62 -19.61
CA LYS A 334 30.62 -7.28 -19.31
C LYS A 334 31.18 -6.42 -20.44
N GLU A 335 31.32 -5.12 -20.22
CA GLU A 335 32.44 -4.38 -20.81
C GLU A 335 33.57 -4.39 -19.78
N SER A 336 34.64 -5.11 -20.11
CA SER A 336 35.90 -5.05 -19.39
C SER A 336 36.51 -3.67 -19.59
N ILE A 337 36.54 -2.85 -18.55
CA ILE A 337 37.44 -1.70 -18.50
C ILE A 337 38.54 -2.06 -17.50
N SER A 338 39.74 -2.25 -18.05
CA SER A 338 40.99 -2.26 -17.30
C SER A 338 41.18 -0.89 -16.66
N ASP A 339 40.95 -0.82 -15.36
CA ASP A 339 41.79 -0.14 -14.35
C ASP A 339 40.97 0.06 -13.07
N GLY A 340 41.55 -0.37 -11.96
CA GLY A 340 40.84 -0.67 -10.70
C GLY A 340 39.95 0.45 -10.17
N ILE A 341 38.73 0.05 -9.78
CA ILE A 341 37.99 0.36 -8.55
C ILE A 341 36.66 -0.41 -8.67
N GLU A 342 36.51 -1.50 -7.91
CA GLU A 342 35.25 -2.24 -7.79
C GLU A 342 34.27 -1.44 -6.92
N VAL A 343 33.33 -0.76 -7.56
CA VAL A 343 32.05 -0.41 -6.94
C VAL A 343 30.98 -0.96 -7.87
N ALA A 344 30.17 -1.90 -7.37
CA ALA A 344 29.01 -2.43 -8.08
C ALA A 344 28.09 -1.25 -8.47
N LYS A 345 28.19 -0.80 -9.72
CA LYS A 345 27.34 0.22 -10.31
C LYS A 345 25.92 -0.34 -10.40
N SER A 346 25.09 0.05 -9.44
CA SER A 346 23.65 -0.13 -9.47
C SER A 346 23.06 0.75 -10.58
N ILE A 347 22.26 0.13 -11.44
CA ILE A 347 21.75 0.57 -12.76
C ILE A 347 20.88 1.85 -12.73
N PHE A 348 20.70 2.51 -11.59
CA PHE A 348 19.89 3.73 -11.49
C PHE A 348 20.71 5.02 -11.36
N SER A 349 22.04 4.89 -11.34
CA SER A 349 22.99 6.00 -11.50
C SER A 349 23.09 6.47 -12.97
N ASP A 350 22.77 5.61 -13.93
CA ASP A 350 23.22 5.79 -15.32
C ASP A 350 22.32 6.67 -16.20
N ARG A 351 21.44 7.49 -15.61
CA ARG A 351 20.82 8.60 -16.34
C ARG A 351 21.09 10.00 -15.79
N PHE A 352 21.79 10.11 -14.65
CA PHE A 352 22.16 11.41 -14.09
C PHE A 352 23.59 11.45 -13.48
N CYS A 353 24.33 10.34 -13.49
CA CYS A 353 25.63 10.25 -12.83
C CYS A 353 26.72 9.55 -13.70
N ALA A 354 26.62 9.58 -15.03
CA ALA A 354 27.73 9.15 -15.89
C ALA A 354 28.86 10.21 -15.88
N LYS A 355 30.14 9.79 -15.99
CA LYS A 355 31.30 10.72 -16.01
C LYS A 355 31.23 11.73 -17.15
N GLU A 356 30.64 11.33 -18.26
CA GLU A 356 30.38 12.14 -19.46
C GLU A 356 29.26 13.17 -19.29
N ASP A 357 28.40 13.01 -18.27
CA ASP A 357 27.36 13.96 -17.90
C ASP A 357 27.84 15.02 -16.89
N ALA A 358 29.10 14.94 -16.44
CA ALA A 358 29.68 15.92 -15.52
C ALA A 358 29.77 17.29 -16.19
N GLY A 359 28.98 18.25 -15.68
CA GLY A 359 28.89 19.60 -16.24
C GLY A 359 27.82 19.78 -17.32
N VAL A 360 27.03 18.74 -17.63
CA VAL A 360 25.88 18.86 -18.53
C VAL A 360 24.82 19.79 -17.93
N LYS A 361 24.55 20.89 -18.63
CA LYS A 361 23.39 21.76 -18.35
C LYS A 361 22.19 21.23 -19.12
N LEU A 362 21.23 20.66 -18.38
CA LEU A 362 19.93 20.31 -18.93
C LEU A 362 19.12 21.59 -19.17
N VAL A 363 19.12 22.07 -20.42
CA VAL A 363 18.32 23.21 -20.85
C VAL A 363 17.00 22.68 -21.41
N SER A 364 15.96 22.71 -20.60
CA SER A 364 14.62 22.39 -21.09
C SER A 364 14.02 23.58 -21.81
N LYS A 365 13.64 23.41 -23.08
CA LYS A 365 12.90 24.42 -23.87
C LYS A 365 11.41 24.51 -23.47
N ARG A 366 10.99 23.75 -22.45
CA ARG A 366 9.64 23.72 -21.86
C ARG A 366 9.76 23.55 -20.34
N ASN A 367 8.83 24.10 -19.56
CA ASN A 367 8.97 24.21 -18.10
C ASN A 367 8.71 22.88 -17.34
N ILE A 368 9.23 21.74 -17.81
CA ILE A 368 8.97 20.42 -17.23
C ILE A 368 10.29 19.70 -16.95
N VAL A 369 10.76 19.83 -15.71
CA VAL A 369 11.47 18.76 -15.00
C VAL A 369 10.44 18.25 -14.01
N PRO A 370 10.10 16.95 -13.94
CA PRO A 370 9.02 16.48 -13.09
C PRO A 370 9.46 16.53 -11.63
N ILE A 371 9.24 17.69 -11.01
CA ILE A 371 9.15 17.88 -9.57
C ILE A 371 7.72 18.36 -9.36
N ILE A 372 6.85 17.46 -8.91
CA ILE A 372 5.44 17.79 -8.72
C ILE A 372 5.30 18.50 -7.37
N THR A 373 5.25 19.83 -7.39
CA THR A 373 4.75 20.64 -6.27
C THR A 373 3.34 21.12 -6.61
N TYR A 374 2.35 20.72 -5.82
CA TYR A 374 0.96 21.14 -6.01
C TYR A 374 0.58 22.23 -5.00
N ASN A 375 0.22 23.42 -5.48
CA ASN A 375 -0.43 24.45 -4.67
C ASN A 375 -1.58 25.06 -5.49
N ARG A 376 -2.81 24.99 -4.98
CA ARG A 376 -4.04 25.48 -5.64
C ARG A 376 -4.39 26.93 -5.30
N ILE A 377 -3.69 27.57 -4.35
CA ILE A 377 -4.17 28.79 -3.68
C ILE A 377 -3.13 29.91 -3.69
N TYR A 378 -1.83 29.61 -3.60
CA TYR A 378 -0.78 30.63 -3.51
C TYR A 378 0.38 30.41 -4.48
N PHE A 379 1.02 31.52 -4.87
CA PHE A 379 2.28 31.50 -5.61
C PHE A 379 3.37 30.85 -4.74
N THR A 380 3.89 29.70 -5.17
CA THR A 380 4.93 28.96 -4.44
C THR A 380 6.26 29.13 -5.14
N LYS A 381 7.26 29.65 -4.43
CA LYS A 381 8.65 29.72 -4.93
C LYS A 381 9.40 28.48 -4.46
N THR A 382 9.55 27.51 -5.35
CA THR A 382 10.34 26.29 -5.10
C THR A 382 11.83 26.57 -5.37
N ILE A 383 12.67 26.50 -4.34
CA ILE A 383 14.13 26.62 -4.47
C ILE A 383 14.73 25.22 -4.28
N LEU A 384 15.22 24.63 -5.37
CA LEU A 384 15.87 23.33 -5.36
C LEU A 384 17.30 23.49 -4.84
N LYS A 385 17.60 22.85 -3.71
CA LYS A 385 18.96 22.72 -3.18
C LYS A 385 19.31 21.23 -3.17
N TYR A 386 20.30 20.82 -3.94
CA TYR A 386 20.87 19.48 -3.85
C TYR A 386 22.23 19.55 -3.14
N ARG A 387 22.56 18.50 -2.40
CA ARG A 387 23.86 18.33 -1.74
C ARG A 387 24.46 17.04 -2.26
N ILE A 388 25.70 17.12 -2.76
CA ILE A 388 26.56 15.96 -2.95
C ILE A 388 26.99 15.53 -1.55
N ALA A 389 26.60 14.33 -1.12
CA ALA A 389 27.21 13.72 0.06
C ALA A 389 28.60 13.20 -0.35
N PRO A 390 29.66 13.45 0.46
CA PRO A 390 31.02 13.01 0.15
C PRO A 390 31.14 11.49 0.06
#